data_AF-A0A382VEB7-F1
#
_entry.id   AF-A0A382VEB7-F1
#
_cell.length_a   1.000
_cell.length_b   1.000
_cell.length_c   1.000
_cell.angle_alpha   90.00
_cell.angle_beta   90.00
_cell.angle_gamma   90.00
#
_symmetry.space_group_name_H-M   'P 1'
#
loop_
_entity.id
_entity.type
_entity.pdbx_description
1 polymer ?
#
loop_
_entity_poly.entity_id
_entity_poly.type
_entity_poly.pdbx_seq_one_letter_code
_entity_poly.pdbx_strand_id
1 'polypeptide(L)'
;IPDLVRVLKDQDVSVRANVAYALGSIGRGAEAAIPDLVRVLKDQDVSVRANMAHALMEIETPEAIKDAVPALIQLLQGPDEDVDYLKDWLVLGPFPSADLEFDFLTDIGGEQNLNPKAGQQVKAQDGQVLTWRSYRSKEAMVNLLEAIGKFENVTVYAYCEIANEELKKHGYIGSDDGVAVWINGQLVHKNNVARRVQLDQDLFEINTKKDSNRCLVKITQGVGDWGFALRFSDNRVLRENATKALGQIGSEAAISALTQALQDESRDVRLRITRALARIRLVDAV
;
A
#
# COMPACT_ATOMS: atom_id res chain seq x y z
N ILE A 1 9.12 -0.07 -33.96
CA ILE A 1 8.68 0.77 -32.83
C ILE A 1 7.17 0.99 -32.80
N PRO A 2 6.49 1.48 -33.87
CA PRO A 2 5.05 1.75 -33.82
C PRO A 2 4.20 0.52 -33.44
N ASP A 3 4.55 -0.66 -33.95
CA ASP A 3 3.84 -1.90 -33.59
C ASP A 3 4.02 -2.28 -32.12
N LEU A 4 5.21 -2.09 -31.55
CA LEU A 4 5.47 -2.33 -30.12
C LEU A 4 4.65 -1.37 -29.26
N VAL A 5 4.62 -0.08 -29.62
CA VAL A 5 3.83 0.94 -28.91
C VAL A 5 2.34 0.57 -28.87
N ARG A 6 1.79 -0.01 -29.95
CA ARG A 6 0.39 -0.47 -29.97
C ARG A 6 0.12 -1.57 -28.94
N VAL A 7 1.10 -2.44 -28.68
CA VAL A 7 0.99 -3.58 -27.76
C VAL A 7 1.13 -3.15 -26.29
N LEU A 8 1.54 -1.91 -25.99
CA LEU A 8 1.47 -1.33 -24.64
C LEU A 8 0.03 -1.21 -24.08
N LYS A 9 -1.00 -1.50 -24.89
CA LYS A 9 -2.42 -1.50 -24.50
C LYS A 9 -3.00 -2.91 -24.38
N ASP A 10 -2.16 -3.94 -24.46
CA ASP A 10 -2.60 -5.32 -24.34
C ASP A 10 -3.24 -5.59 -22.97
N GLN A 11 -4.23 -6.47 -22.93
CA GLN A 11 -4.90 -6.85 -21.68
C GLN A 11 -3.97 -7.69 -20.80
N ASP A 12 -3.06 -8.45 -21.41
CA ASP A 12 -2.11 -9.28 -20.70
C ASP A 12 -0.96 -8.44 -20.13
N VAL A 13 -0.81 -8.51 -18.80
CA VAL A 13 0.24 -7.84 -18.01
C VAL A 13 1.64 -8.21 -18.51
N SER A 14 1.89 -9.50 -18.75
CA SER A 14 3.20 -10.00 -19.16
C SER A 14 3.54 -9.49 -20.56
N VAL A 15 2.55 -9.38 -21.44
CA VAL A 15 2.72 -8.79 -22.76
C VAL A 15 3.10 -7.31 -22.64
N ARG A 16 2.38 -6.51 -21.84
CA ARG A 16 2.72 -5.09 -21.62
C ARG A 16 4.13 -4.92 -21.05
N ALA A 17 4.47 -5.71 -20.04
CA ALA A 17 5.79 -5.70 -19.39
C ALA A 17 6.93 -6.05 -20.36
N ASN A 18 6.75 -7.08 -21.20
CA ASN A 18 7.75 -7.50 -22.19
C ASN A 18 7.96 -6.46 -23.30
N VAL A 19 6.91 -5.73 -23.67
CA VAL A 19 7.03 -4.62 -24.64
C VAL A 19 7.87 -3.48 -24.06
N ALA A 20 7.68 -3.14 -22.78
CA ALA A 20 8.56 -2.19 -22.08
C ALA A 20 10.02 -2.62 -22.20
N TYR A 21 10.29 -3.87 -21.83
CA TYR A 21 11.64 -4.42 -21.85
C TYR A 21 12.26 -4.37 -23.25
N ALA A 22 11.48 -4.72 -24.29
CA ALA A 22 11.93 -4.64 -25.68
C ALA A 22 12.24 -3.20 -26.11
N LEU A 23 11.37 -2.23 -25.76
CA LEU A 23 11.59 -0.81 -26.08
C LEU A 23 12.82 -0.25 -25.36
N GLY A 24 13.02 -0.60 -24.08
CA GLY A 24 14.22 -0.23 -23.34
C GLY A 24 15.49 -0.83 -23.95
N SER A 25 15.45 -2.11 -24.34
CA SER A 25 16.60 -2.80 -24.96
C SER A 25 17.00 -2.22 -26.32
N ILE A 26 16.08 -1.55 -27.02
CA ILE A 26 16.38 -0.81 -28.25
C ILE A 26 17.13 0.50 -27.94
N GLY A 27 16.99 1.02 -26.72
CA GLY A 27 17.63 2.24 -26.24
C GLY A 27 17.15 3.48 -27.00
N ARG A 28 18.06 4.40 -27.30
CA ARG A 28 17.75 5.66 -28.00
C ARG A 28 16.93 5.50 -29.29
N GLY A 29 17.04 4.36 -29.98
CA GLY A 29 16.22 4.08 -31.17
C GLY A 29 14.71 4.00 -30.90
N ALA A 30 14.29 3.92 -29.64
CA ALA A 30 12.91 3.90 -29.19
C ALA A 30 12.42 5.26 -28.63
N GLU A 31 13.16 6.35 -28.82
CA GLU A 31 12.80 7.69 -28.31
C GLU A 31 11.36 8.11 -28.67
N ALA A 32 10.90 7.78 -29.89
CA ALA A 32 9.53 8.06 -30.33
C ALA A 32 8.43 7.38 -29.47
N ALA A 33 8.77 6.37 -28.66
CA ALA A 33 7.85 5.68 -27.77
C ALA A 33 7.73 6.31 -26.37
N ILE A 34 8.55 7.32 -26.04
CA ILE A 34 8.57 7.94 -24.70
C ILE A 34 7.18 8.40 -24.24
N PRO A 35 6.39 9.16 -25.02
CA PRO A 35 5.07 9.62 -24.56
C PRO A 35 4.13 8.46 -24.19
N ASP A 36 4.21 7.35 -24.92
CA ASP A 36 3.41 6.16 -24.65
C ASP A 36 3.92 5.41 -23.42
N LEU A 37 5.23 5.28 -23.24
CA LEU A 37 5.83 4.69 -22.03
C LEU A 37 5.47 5.50 -20.78
N VAL A 38 5.51 6.84 -20.86
CA VAL A 38 5.11 7.75 -19.78
C VAL A 38 3.65 7.58 -19.39
N ARG A 39 2.76 7.35 -20.37
CA ARG A 39 1.35 7.04 -20.07
C ARG A 39 1.20 5.74 -19.28
N VAL A 40 2.05 4.74 -19.55
CA VAL A 40 2.01 3.43 -18.88
C VAL A 40 2.72 3.45 -17.51
N LEU A 41 3.42 4.53 -17.15
CA LEU A 41 3.81 4.78 -15.75
C LEU A 41 2.60 4.94 -14.81
N LYS A 42 1.37 4.96 -15.32
CA LYS A 42 0.12 4.95 -14.54
C LYS A 42 -0.64 3.63 -14.67
N ASP A 43 0.01 2.57 -15.17
CA ASP A 43 -0.59 1.24 -15.24
C ASP A 43 -0.98 0.74 -13.84
N GLN A 44 -2.00 -0.12 -13.80
CA GLN A 44 -2.52 -0.75 -12.56
C GLN A 44 -1.69 -1.95 -12.11
N ASP A 45 -0.63 -2.27 -12.83
CA ASP A 45 0.33 -3.29 -12.46
C ASP A 45 1.69 -2.65 -12.14
N VAL A 46 2.21 -2.92 -10.94
CA VAL A 46 3.50 -2.37 -10.48
C VAL A 46 4.67 -2.93 -11.26
N SER A 47 4.62 -4.20 -11.67
CA SER A 47 5.67 -4.82 -12.48
C SER A 47 5.75 -4.16 -13.86
N VAL A 48 4.60 -3.84 -14.45
CA VAL A 48 4.51 -3.05 -15.68
C VAL A 48 5.11 -1.67 -15.44
N ARG A 49 4.70 -0.94 -14.40
CA ARG A 49 5.26 0.40 -14.10
C ARG A 49 6.77 0.39 -13.90
N ALA A 50 7.30 -0.58 -13.16
CA ALA A 50 8.74 -0.70 -12.94
C ALA A 50 9.50 -1.01 -14.23
N ASN A 51 8.96 -1.90 -15.07
CA ASN A 51 9.56 -2.18 -16.38
C ASN A 51 9.46 -0.98 -17.33
N MET A 52 8.39 -0.19 -17.27
CA MET A 52 8.28 1.06 -18.04
C MET A 52 9.29 2.10 -17.57
N ALA A 53 9.43 2.28 -16.25
CA ALA A 53 10.42 3.19 -15.68
C ALA A 53 11.85 2.74 -16.04
N HIS A 54 12.14 1.43 -16.02
CA HIS A 54 13.40 0.88 -16.50
C HIS A 54 13.58 1.06 -18.02
N ALA A 55 12.52 0.93 -18.81
CA ALA A 55 12.61 1.13 -20.25
C ALA A 55 12.94 2.58 -20.61
N LEU A 56 12.28 3.55 -19.96
CA LEU A 56 12.59 4.98 -20.11
C LEU A 56 14.04 5.28 -19.72
N MET A 57 14.57 4.58 -18.73
CA MET A 57 15.97 4.68 -18.35
C MET A 57 16.95 4.21 -19.42
N GLU A 58 16.71 3.05 -20.01
CA GLU A 58 17.58 2.48 -21.04
C GLU A 58 17.50 3.25 -22.37
N ILE A 59 16.44 4.04 -22.58
CA ILE A 59 16.34 4.96 -23.73
C ILE A 59 17.36 6.10 -23.62
N GLU A 60 17.76 6.49 -22.39
CA GLU A 60 18.85 7.45 -22.12
C GLU A 60 18.71 8.82 -22.84
N THR A 61 17.48 9.32 -23.01
CA THR A 61 17.24 10.70 -23.46
C THR A 61 16.83 11.60 -22.30
N PRO A 62 17.13 12.91 -22.36
CA PRO A 62 16.73 13.86 -21.32
C PRO A 62 15.23 13.85 -21.03
N GLU A 63 14.41 13.71 -22.07
CA GLU A 63 12.95 13.65 -22.00
C GLU A 63 12.50 12.38 -21.25
N ALA A 64 13.07 11.22 -21.57
CA ALA A 64 12.74 9.97 -20.89
C ALA A 64 13.13 10.02 -19.40
N ILE A 65 14.32 10.56 -19.11
CA ILE A 65 14.81 10.72 -17.73
C ILE A 65 13.91 11.64 -16.93
N LYS A 66 13.51 12.79 -17.50
CA LYS A 66 12.65 13.78 -16.85
C LYS A 66 11.34 13.16 -16.34
N ASP A 67 10.72 12.30 -17.14
CA ASP A 67 9.43 11.70 -16.78
C ASP A 67 9.58 10.40 -15.96
N ALA A 68 10.71 9.68 -16.09
CA ALA A 68 10.98 8.48 -15.32
C ALA A 68 11.28 8.76 -13.83
N VAL A 69 11.99 9.86 -13.52
CA VAL A 69 12.43 10.18 -12.14
C VAL A 69 11.26 10.24 -11.14
N PRO A 70 10.16 10.99 -11.39
CA PRO A 70 9.03 11.02 -10.47
C PRO A 70 8.38 9.66 -10.24
N ALA A 71 8.23 8.84 -11.28
CA ALA A 71 7.63 7.52 -11.16
C ALA A 71 8.53 6.54 -10.38
N LEU A 72 9.85 6.60 -10.57
CA LEU A 72 10.80 5.82 -9.78
C LEU A 72 10.79 6.23 -8.30
N ILE A 73 10.65 7.52 -8.00
CA ILE A 73 10.47 7.99 -6.61
C ILE A 73 9.19 7.40 -6.00
N GLN A 74 8.10 7.36 -6.75
CA GLN A 74 6.86 6.75 -6.28
C GLN A 74 7.00 5.23 -6.06
N LEU A 75 7.69 4.52 -6.96
CA LEU A 75 7.97 3.08 -6.81
C LEU A 75 8.87 2.78 -5.61
N LEU A 76 9.79 3.68 -5.28
CA LEU A 76 10.58 3.60 -4.06
C LEU A 76 9.72 3.71 -2.79
N GLN A 77 8.54 4.32 -2.88
CA GLN A 77 7.67 4.66 -1.74
C GLN A 77 6.38 3.82 -1.64
N GLY A 78 5.99 3.04 -2.67
CA GLY A 78 4.67 2.38 -2.77
C GLY A 78 4.59 0.86 -2.48
N PRO A 79 3.38 0.28 -2.37
CA PRO A 79 3.10 -1.18 -2.31
C PRO A 79 3.15 -1.93 -3.67
N ASP A 80 3.17 -3.27 -3.67
CA ASP A 80 2.86 -4.13 -4.84
C ASP A 80 1.38 -4.05 -5.19
N GLU A 81 1.00 -3.99 -6.47
CA GLU A 81 -0.40 -3.91 -6.89
C GLU A 81 -1.07 -5.26 -7.12
N ASP A 82 -0.28 -6.32 -7.31
CA ASP A 82 -0.81 -7.68 -7.48
C ASP A 82 -1.24 -8.33 -6.15
N VAL A 83 -1.14 -7.60 -5.04
CA VAL A 83 -1.61 -8.07 -3.74
C VAL A 83 -2.98 -7.46 -3.43
N ASP A 84 -3.96 -8.36 -3.38
CA ASP A 84 -5.36 -8.07 -3.07
C ASP A 84 -5.54 -7.50 -1.66
N TYR A 85 -6.59 -6.71 -1.51
CA TYR A 85 -7.05 -6.23 -0.22
C TYR A 85 -7.77 -7.32 0.56
N LEU A 86 -7.68 -7.26 1.88
CA LEU A 86 -8.46 -8.11 2.77
C LEU A 86 -9.95 -7.74 2.65
N LYS A 87 -10.76 -8.71 2.21
CA LYS A 87 -12.19 -8.48 1.95
C LYS A 87 -13.11 -9.10 2.98
N ASP A 88 -12.68 -10.16 3.66
CA ASP A 88 -13.49 -10.91 4.61
C ASP A 88 -13.25 -10.45 6.05
N TRP A 89 -14.31 -9.93 6.68
CA TRP A 89 -14.24 -9.34 8.00
C TRP A 89 -15.39 -9.82 8.89
N LEU A 90 -15.11 -9.97 10.18
CA LEU A 90 -16.11 -9.85 11.23
C LEU A 90 -16.17 -8.38 11.66
N VAL A 91 -17.34 -7.76 11.60
CA VAL A 91 -17.52 -6.35 11.97
C VAL A 91 -18.40 -6.25 13.22
N LEU A 92 -18.01 -5.38 14.15
CA LEU A 92 -18.73 -5.07 15.37
C LEU A 92 -18.83 -3.55 15.58
N GLY A 93 -20.04 -3.07 15.81
CA GLY A 93 -20.32 -1.67 16.05
C GLY A 93 -21.76 -1.33 15.61
N PRO A 94 -22.11 -0.03 15.63
CA PRO A 94 -21.28 1.07 16.13
C PRO A 94 -21.22 1.14 17.67
N PHE A 95 -20.12 1.65 18.20
CA PHE A 95 -19.97 2.08 19.60
C PHE A 95 -20.21 3.60 19.71
N PRO A 96 -20.78 4.10 20.83
CA PRO A 96 -21.40 5.43 20.90
C PRO A 96 -20.44 6.62 21.09
N SER A 97 -19.19 6.51 20.62
CA SER A 97 -18.26 7.63 20.47
C SER A 97 -17.18 7.33 19.44
N ALA A 98 -16.70 8.37 18.76
CA ALA A 98 -15.50 8.31 17.93
C ALA A 98 -14.26 8.43 18.83
N ASP A 99 -13.68 7.29 19.22
CA ASP A 99 -12.59 7.25 20.20
C ASP A 99 -11.60 6.11 19.88
N LEU A 100 -10.34 6.45 19.57
CA LEU A 100 -9.29 5.46 19.35
C LEU A 100 -8.60 5.02 20.65
N GLU A 101 -8.70 5.79 21.74
CA GLU A 101 -8.02 5.51 23.01
C GLU A 101 -8.82 4.58 23.92
N PHE A 102 -10.15 4.64 23.90
CA PHE A 102 -10.99 3.81 24.74
C PHE A 102 -11.15 2.39 24.19
N ASP A 103 -10.73 1.37 24.94
CA ASP A 103 -10.94 -0.04 24.57
C ASP A 103 -12.39 -0.45 24.86
N PHE A 104 -13.20 -0.58 23.81
CA PHE A 104 -14.61 -0.97 23.93
C PHE A 104 -14.80 -2.49 24.11
N LEU A 105 -13.74 -3.30 24.02
CA LEU A 105 -13.78 -4.76 24.00
C LEU A 105 -13.21 -5.38 25.28
N THR A 106 -12.95 -4.60 26.33
CA THR A 106 -12.35 -5.04 27.60
C THR A 106 -13.01 -6.28 28.18
N ASP A 107 -14.35 -6.35 28.15
CA ASP A 107 -15.14 -7.46 28.70
C ASP A 107 -14.96 -8.79 27.94
N ILE A 108 -14.38 -8.77 26.73
CA ILE A 108 -14.19 -9.94 25.87
C ILE A 108 -12.71 -10.19 25.51
N GLY A 109 -11.79 -9.64 26.31
CA GLY A 109 -10.34 -9.83 26.14
C GLY A 109 -9.59 -8.59 25.65
N GLY A 110 -10.31 -7.51 25.36
CA GLY A 110 -9.74 -6.24 24.89
C GLY A 110 -9.15 -6.32 23.48
N GLU A 111 -8.63 -5.19 23.02
CA GLU A 111 -8.03 -5.03 21.68
C GLU A 111 -6.80 -5.94 21.46
N GLN A 112 -6.20 -6.45 22.55
CA GLN A 112 -4.98 -7.27 22.51
C GLN A 112 -5.25 -8.78 22.43
N ASN A 113 -6.28 -9.28 23.12
CA ASN A 113 -6.49 -10.73 23.27
C ASN A 113 -7.77 -11.25 22.60
N LEU A 114 -8.38 -10.44 21.74
CA LEU A 114 -9.62 -10.76 21.04
C LEU A 114 -9.49 -12.02 20.14
N ASN A 115 -10.53 -12.86 20.18
CA ASN A 115 -10.74 -13.95 19.24
C ASN A 115 -12.26 -14.17 19.05
N PRO A 116 -12.95 -13.27 18.33
CA PRO A 116 -14.38 -13.25 18.26
C PRO A 116 -14.90 -14.27 17.24
N LYS A 117 -16.17 -14.67 17.40
CA LYS A 117 -16.87 -15.53 16.43
C LYS A 117 -18.06 -14.80 15.81
N ALA A 118 -18.38 -15.11 14.56
CA ALA A 118 -19.62 -14.64 13.95
C ALA A 118 -20.83 -14.99 14.83
N GLY A 119 -21.73 -14.03 15.02
CA GLY A 119 -22.90 -14.16 15.88
C GLY A 119 -22.62 -13.96 17.38
N GLN A 120 -21.36 -13.83 17.81
CA GLN A 120 -21.04 -13.51 19.20
C GLN A 120 -21.55 -12.11 19.53
N GLN A 121 -22.24 -12.00 20.66
CA GLN A 121 -22.79 -10.74 21.16
C GLN A 121 -21.83 -10.04 22.11
N VAL A 122 -21.84 -8.72 22.08
CA VAL A 122 -21.06 -7.83 22.95
C VAL A 122 -22.00 -6.77 23.49
N LYS A 123 -22.01 -6.54 24.79
CA LYS A 123 -22.80 -5.48 25.40
C LYS A 123 -21.97 -4.20 25.43
N ALA A 124 -22.39 -3.17 24.71
CA ALA A 124 -21.77 -1.85 24.72
C ALA A 124 -22.09 -1.11 26.04
N GLN A 125 -21.36 -0.04 26.30
CA GLN A 125 -21.39 0.74 27.54
C GLN A 125 -22.75 1.43 27.74
N ASP A 126 -23.43 1.77 26.64
CA ASP A 126 -24.79 2.31 26.63
C ASP A 126 -25.88 1.24 26.84
N GLY A 127 -25.48 -0.03 27.00
CA GLY A 127 -26.36 -1.17 27.19
C GLY A 127 -26.84 -1.83 25.91
N GLN A 128 -26.49 -1.30 24.73
CA GLN A 128 -26.84 -1.91 23.45
C GLN A 128 -26.15 -3.27 23.31
N VAL A 129 -26.87 -4.27 22.79
CA VAL A 129 -26.28 -5.56 22.44
C VAL A 129 -25.87 -5.53 20.97
N LEU A 130 -24.57 -5.45 20.74
CA LEU A 130 -23.95 -5.54 19.43
C LEU A 130 -23.64 -7.00 19.09
N THR A 131 -23.47 -7.31 17.81
CA THR A 131 -23.19 -8.67 17.34
C THR A 131 -22.11 -8.64 16.28
N TRP A 132 -21.10 -9.50 16.40
CA TRP A 132 -20.09 -9.70 15.35
C TRP A 132 -20.75 -10.28 14.11
N ARG A 133 -20.70 -9.56 12.99
CA ARG A 133 -21.31 -9.96 11.71
C ARG A 133 -20.25 -10.22 10.66
N SER A 134 -20.38 -11.30 9.90
CA SER A 134 -19.57 -11.51 8.71
C SER A 134 -19.94 -10.50 7.62
N TYR A 135 -18.94 -9.85 7.05
CA TYR A 135 -19.06 -8.93 5.92
C TYR A 135 -17.93 -9.19 4.94
N ARG A 136 -18.27 -9.29 3.64
CA ARG A 136 -17.30 -9.37 2.55
C ARG A 136 -17.45 -8.14 1.67
N SER A 137 -16.39 -7.35 1.51
CA SER A 137 -16.41 -6.22 0.58
C SER A 137 -16.40 -6.69 -0.88
N LYS A 138 -17.09 -5.96 -1.76
CA LYS A 138 -17.09 -6.23 -3.20
C LYS A 138 -15.83 -5.67 -3.88
N GLU A 139 -15.39 -4.52 -3.40
CA GLU A 139 -14.23 -3.77 -3.88
C GLU A 139 -13.08 -3.80 -2.84
N ALA A 140 -11.97 -3.14 -3.16
CA ALA A 140 -10.84 -2.94 -2.23
C ALA A 140 -11.28 -2.26 -0.91
N MET A 141 -12.18 -1.28 -1.01
CA MET A 141 -12.73 -0.58 0.15
C MET A 141 -13.78 -1.45 0.86
N VAL A 142 -13.57 -1.66 2.15
CA VAL A 142 -14.57 -2.15 3.10
C VAL A 142 -15.51 -0.99 3.42
N ASN A 143 -16.70 -1.01 2.81
CA ASN A 143 -17.69 0.04 2.97
C ASN A 143 -18.50 -0.17 4.25
N LEU A 144 -18.19 0.60 5.31
CA LEU A 144 -18.87 0.47 6.60
C LEU A 144 -20.30 1.04 6.55
N LEU A 145 -20.58 2.00 5.65
CA LEU A 145 -21.95 2.44 5.40
C LEU A 145 -22.84 1.28 4.94
N GLU A 146 -22.33 0.40 4.06
CA GLU A 146 -23.04 -0.81 3.63
C GLU A 146 -23.05 -1.90 4.72
N ALA A 147 -21.93 -2.08 5.43
CA ALA A 147 -21.76 -3.18 6.39
C ALA A 147 -22.62 -3.02 7.67
N ILE A 148 -22.73 -1.80 8.18
CA ILE A 148 -23.36 -1.52 9.48
C ILE A 148 -24.38 -0.39 9.44
N GLY A 149 -24.27 0.56 8.50
CA GLY A 149 -25.23 1.65 8.32
C GLY A 149 -24.64 3.05 8.45
N LYS A 150 -25.52 4.06 8.34
CA LYS A 150 -25.15 5.48 8.44
C LYS A 150 -25.17 5.94 9.89
N PHE A 151 -23.99 6.23 10.42
CA PHE A 151 -23.79 6.72 11.78
C PHE A 151 -22.71 7.81 11.80
N GLU A 152 -22.77 8.67 12.81
CA GLU A 152 -21.85 9.78 13.02
C GLU A 152 -21.36 9.75 14.46
N ASN A 153 -20.12 10.17 14.70
CA ASN A 153 -19.44 10.17 15.99
C ASN A 153 -19.44 8.79 16.68
N VAL A 154 -19.06 7.75 15.93
CA VAL A 154 -19.05 6.35 16.40
C VAL A 154 -17.72 5.65 16.17
N THR A 155 -17.53 4.48 16.79
CA THR A 155 -16.37 3.59 16.56
C THR A 155 -16.83 2.21 16.12
N VAL A 156 -16.04 1.57 15.26
CA VAL A 156 -16.28 0.20 14.77
C VAL A 156 -15.00 -0.59 14.83
N TYR A 157 -15.15 -1.89 15.08
CA TYR A 157 -14.08 -2.87 14.95
C TYR A 157 -14.35 -3.79 13.77
N ALA A 158 -13.30 -4.06 13.00
CA ALA A 158 -13.26 -5.11 11.99
C ALA A 158 -12.14 -6.09 12.34
N TYR A 159 -12.46 -7.38 12.33
CA TYR A 159 -11.55 -8.45 12.71
C TYR A 159 -11.46 -9.52 11.61
N CYS A 160 -10.27 -10.04 11.34
CA CYS A 160 -10.09 -11.25 10.54
C CYS A 160 -8.90 -12.09 11.03
N GLU A 161 -8.88 -13.36 10.64
CA GLU A 161 -7.69 -14.19 10.67
C GLU A 161 -7.08 -14.23 9.27
N ILE A 162 -5.77 -14.03 9.17
CA ILE A 162 -5.03 -13.99 7.92
C ILE A 162 -4.15 -15.23 7.85
N ALA A 163 -4.25 -15.94 6.73
CA ALA A 163 -3.40 -17.09 6.45
C ALA A 163 -1.95 -16.65 6.25
N ASN A 164 -0.99 -17.41 6.75
CA ASN A 164 0.42 -17.00 6.74
C ASN A 164 1.01 -16.86 5.32
N GLU A 165 0.53 -17.65 4.35
CA GLU A 165 0.99 -17.56 2.95
C GLU A 165 0.74 -16.16 2.34
N GLU A 166 -0.26 -15.45 2.87
CA GLU A 166 -0.72 -14.14 2.40
C GLU A 166 -0.05 -12.97 3.15
N LEU A 167 0.56 -13.23 4.31
CA LEU A 167 0.98 -12.15 5.21
C LEU A 167 2.42 -11.70 4.97
N LYS A 168 2.54 -10.62 4.20
CA LYS A 168 3.78 -9.88 3.97
C LYS A 168 4.12 -8.96 5.14
N LYS A 169 5.36 -8.46 5.22
CA LYS A 169 5.84 -7.71 6.39
C LYS A 169 5.28 -6.30 6.52
N HIS A 170 4.78 -5.73 5.43
CA HIS A 170 4.27 -4.37 5.42
C HIS A 170 2.77 -4.36 5.22
N GLY A 171 2.06 -3.67 6.10
CA GLY A 171 0.65 -3.36 5.96
C GLY A 171 0.47 -1.98 5.35
N TYR A 172 -0.46 -1.87 4.41
CA TYR A 172 -0.89 -0.60 3.81
C TYR A 172 -2.36 -0.40 4.11
N ILE A 173 -2.69 0.69 4.81
CA ILE A 173 -4.07 0.98 5.23
C ILE A 173 -4.56 2.34 4.77
N GLY A 174 -5.74 2.34 4.17
CA GLY A 174 -6.57 3.52 3.95
C GLY A 174 -7.70 3.58 4.95
N SER A 175 -8.09 4.77 5.40
CA SER A 175 -9.26 4.95 6.29
C SER A 175 -10.02 6.23 5.99
N ASP A 176 -11.33 6.18 6.16
CA ASP A 176 -12.17 7.36 6.40
C ASP A 176 -12.15 7.64 7.91
N ASP A 177 -11.65 8.80 8.30
CA ASP A 177 -11.32 9.22 9.65
C ASP A 177 -10.28 8.31 10.36
N GLY A 178 -10.22 8.40 11.70
CA GLY A 178 -9.16 7.80 12.52
C GLY A 178 -9.13 6.27 12.49
N VAL A 179 -7.93 5.70 12.55
CA VAL A 179 -7.70 4.26 12.48
C VAL A 179 -6.64 3.77 13.46
N ALA A 180 -6.85 2.58 14.01
CA ALA A 180 -5.83 1.82 14.73
C ALA A 180 -5.84 0.36 14.28
N VAL A 181 -4.66 -0.27 14.21
CA VAL A 181 -4.48 -1.63 13.74
C VAL A 181 -3.67 -2.44 14.74
N TRP A 182 -4.18 -3.62 15.08
CA TRP A 182 -3.47 -4.61 15.86
C TRP A 182 -3.23 -5.86 15.03
N ILE A 183 -2.00 -6.37 15.10
CA ILE A 183 -1.63 -7.68 14.57
C ILE A 183 -1.20 -8.57 15.72
N ASN A 184 -1.85 -9.72 15.85
CA ASN A 184 -1.63 -10.68 16.93
C ASN A 184 -1.75 -10.09 18.34
N GLY A 185 -2.49 -9.00 18.51
CA GLY A 185 -2.67 -8.29 19.77
C GLY A 185 -1.68 -7.16 20.02
N GLN A 186 -0.68 -6.98 19.15
CA GLN A 186 0.24 -5.84 19.21
C GLN A 186 -0.33 -4.69 18.38
N LEU A 187 -0.45 -3.49 18.97
CA LEU A 187 -0.75 -2.27 18.22
C LEU A 187 0.42 -1.97 17.28
N VAL A 188 0.17 -2.03 15.97
CA VAL A 188 1.19 -1.80 14.92
C VAL A 188 1.00 -0.46 14.21
N HIS A 189 -0.20 0.12 14.26
CA HIS A 189 -0.50 1.42 13.67
C HIS A 189 -1.60 2.14 14.44
N LYS A 190 -1.48 3.46 14.58
CA LYS A 190 -2.54 4.35 15.10
C LYS A 190 -2.39 5.73 14.50
N ASN A 191 -3.48 6.25 13.93
CA ASN A 191 -3.53 7.58 13.35
C ASN A 191 -4.91 8.21 13.60
N ASN A 192 -4.97 9.25 14.43
CA ASN A 192 -6.20 9.98 14.72
C ASN A 192 -6.27 11.23 13.82
N VAL A 193 -6.98 11.11 12.70
CA VAL A 193 -7.04 12.14 11.67
C VAL A 193 -8.42 12.17 11.03
N ALA A 194 -8.92 13.35 10.69
CA ALA A 194 -10.14 13.48 9.87
C ALA A 194 -9.76 13.49 8.39
N ARG A 195 -10.24 12.52 7.61
CA ARG A 195 -9.85 12.35 6.20
C ARG A 195 -10.80 11.41 5.47
N ARG A 196 -10.85 11.51 4.15
CA ARG A 196 -11.50 10.50 3.30
C ARG A 196 -10.59 9.29 3.09
N VAL A 197 -11.21 8.13 2.88
CA VAL A 197 -10.48 6.93 2.45
C VAL A 197 -9.77 7.16 1.11
N GLN A 198 -8.48 6.87 1.09
CA GLN A 198 -7.71 6.62 -0.12
C GLN A 198 -6.96 5.31 0.09
N LEU A 199 -6.73 4.55 -0.97
CA LEU A 199 -6.01 3.29 -0.85
C LEU A 199 -4.55 3.55 -0.43
N ASP A 200 -4.02 2.68 0.43
CA ASP A 200 -2.61 2.67 0.84
C ASP A 200 -2.07 3.99 1.44
N GLN A 201 -2.91 4.75 2.14
CA GLN A 201 -2.54 6.04 2.74
C GLN A 201 -1.42 5.93 3.77
N ASP A 202 -1.54 4.95 4.66
CA ASP A 202 -0.60 4.73 5.76
C ASP A 202 0.15 3.41 5.56
N LEU A 203 1.40 3.39 5.99
CA LEU A 203 2.30 2.24 5.97
C LEU A 203 2.72 1.88 7.39
N PHE A 204 2.71 0.59 7.71
CA PHE A 204 3.23 0.07 8.97
C PHE A 204 3.91 -1.30 8.78
N GLU A 205 4.80 -1.63 9.70
CA GLU A 205 5.51 -2.91 9.73
C GLU A 205 4.88 -3.87 10.73
N ILE A 206 4.97 -5.16 10.44
CA ILE A 206 4.43 -6.22 11.29
C ILE A 206 5.43 -7.34 11.51
N ASN A 207 5.37 -7.93 12.71
CA ASN A 207 6.04 -9.20 12.99
C ASN A 207 5.04 -10.33 12.78
N THR A 208 5.28 -11.13 11.74
CA THR A 208 4.41 -12.27 11.42
C THR A 208 4.75 -13.47 12.31
N LYS A 209 3.73 -14.20 12.75
CA LYS A 209 3.89 -15.54 13.33
C LYS A 209 3.85 -16.59 12.21
N LYS A 210 4.50 -17.73 12.44
CA LYS A 210 4.51 -18.86 11.50
C LYS A 210 3.13 -19.50 11.30
N ASP A 211 2.25 -19.35 12.28
CA ASP A 211 0.88 -19.87 12.24
C ASP A 211 -0.08 -18.80 11.67
N SER A 212 -1.38 -18.91 11.92
CA SER A 212 -2.34 -17.85 11.54
C SER A 212 -2.07 -16.56 12.31
N ASN A 213 -2.37 -15.44 11.67
CA ASN A 213 -2.20 -14.12 12.26
C ASN A 213 -3.57 -13.47 12.44
N ARG A 214 -3.80 -12.86 13.60
CA ARG A 214 -5.06 -12.14 13.89
C ARG A 214 -4.89 -10.68 13.53
N CYS A 215 -5.84 -10.10 12.80
CA CYS A 215 -5.89 -8.68 12.51
C CYS A 215 -7.16 -8.07 13.10
N LEU A 216 -6.98 -6.98 13.85
CA LEU A 216 -8.05 -6.13 14.35
C LEU A 216 -7.81 -4.71 13.84
N VAL A 217 -8.81 -4.12 13.22
CA VAL A 217 -8.83 -2.73 12.80
C VAL A 217 -9.93 -2.03 13.60
N LYS A 218 -9.61 -0.88 14.18
CA LYS A 218 -10.57 0.03 14.83
C LYS A 218 -10.67 1.29 13.99
N ILE A 219 -11.87 1.68 13.63
CA ILE A 219 -12.16 2.83 12.78
C ILE A 219 -13.12 3.74 13.54
N THR A 220 -12.75 5.01 13.68
CA THR A 220 -13.66 6.05 14.17
C THR A 220 -14.33 6.74 13.01
N GLN A 221 -15.58 7.15 13.18
CA GLN A 221 -16.30 7.96 12.22
C GLN A 221 -16.77 9.25 12.85
N GLY A 222 -16.37 10.38 12.26
CA GLY A 222 -16.89 11.70 12.57
C GLY A 222 -18.22 11.92 11.84
N VAL A 223 -18.17 12.28 10.55
CA VAL A 223 -19.34 12.61 9.72
C VAL A 223 -19.18 12.13 8.28
N GLY A 224 -20.31 11.84 7.61
CA GLY A 224 -20.31 11.48 6.19
C GLY A 224 -20.23 9.99 5.92
N ASP A 225 -19.55 9.61 4.83
CA ASP A 225 -19.29 8.21 4.46
C ASP A 225 -18.11 7.66 5.26
N TRP A 226 -17.93 6.34 5.24
CA TRP A 226 -16.86 5.70 5.98
C TRP A 226 -16.51 4.30 5.52
N GLY A 227 -15.25 3.97 5.72
CA GLY A 227 -14.69 2.67 5.43
C GLY A 227 -13.18 2.64 5.60
N PHE A 228 -12.59 1.52 5.22
CA PHE A 228 -11.15 1.34 5.24
C PHE A 228 -10.74 0.34 4.16
N ALA A 229 -9.45 0.24 3.88
CA ALA A 229 -8.89 -0.78 3.01
C ALA A 229 -7.54 -1.20 3.58
N LEU A 230 -7.30 -2.50 3.76
CA LEU A 230 -6.03 -3.02 4.29
C LEU A 230 -5.51 -4.13 3.39
N ARG A 231 -4.21 -4.09 3.09
CA ARG A 231 -3.49 -5.18 2.43
C ARG A 231 -2.07 -5.31 2.97
N PHE A 232 -1.44 -6.45 2.67
CA PHE A 232 -0.05 -6.73 3.06
C PHE A 232 0.80 -6.99 1.82
N SER A 233 1.87 -6.23 1.59
CA SER A 233 2.74 -6.39 0.40
C SER A 233 4.23 -6.36 0.76
N ASP A 234 5.07 -6.97 -0.08
CA ASP A 234 6.54 -6.93 0.02
C ASP A 234 7.14 -6.29 -1.25
N ASN A 235 7.04 -4.97 -1.38
CA ASN A 235 7.65 -4.23 -2.50
C ASN A 235 9.19 -4.08 -2.36
N ARG A 236 9.91 -5.10 -1.91
CA ARG A 236 11.37 -5.00 -1.78
C ARG A 236 12.02 -4.89 -3.16
N VAL A 237 11.63 -5.75 -4.09
CA VAL A 237 12.29 -5.88 -5.40
C VAL A 237 12.15 -4.60 -6.21
N LEU A 238 10.97 -3.96 -6.19
CA LEU A 238 10.79 -2.76 -7.01
C LEU A 238 11.41 -1.54 -6.33
N ARG A 239 11.45 -1.47 -4.98
CA ARG A 239 12.30 -0.49 -4.27
C ARG A 239 13.78 -0.64 -4.59
N GLU A 240 14.30 -1.87 -4.68
CA GLU A 240 15.69 -2.12 -5.11
C GLU A 240 15.96 -1.66 -6.54
N ASN A 241 15.04 -1.96 -7.47
CA ASN A 241 15.14 -1.57 -8.87
C ASN A 241 15.03 -0.06 -9.04
N ALA A 242 14.06 0.57 -8.37
CA ALA A 242 13.87 2.02 -8.37
C ALA A 242 15.11 2.74 -7.84
N THR A 243 15.64 2.27 -6.70
CA THR A 243 16.87 2.79 -6.12
C THR A 243 18.05 2.70 -7.10
N LYS A 244 18.23 1.55 -7.75
CA LYS A 244 19.31 1.33 -8.70
C LYS A 244 19.19 2.32 -9.87
N ALA A 245 18.00 2.45 -10.44
CA ALA A 245 17.71 3.34 -11.56
C ALA A 245 17.96 4.81 -11.17
N LEU A 246 17.40 5.28 -10.05
CA LEU A 246 17.61 6.65 -9.56
C LEU A 246 19.11 6.98 -9.36
N GLY A 247 19.88 6.02 -8.83
CA GLY A 247 21.33 6.17 -8.69
C GLY A 247 22.12 6.13 -10.00
N GLN A 248 21.60 5.51 -11.06
CA GLN A 248 22.19 5.54 -12.41
C GLN A 248 21.90 6.86 -13.12
N ILE A 249 20.70 7.43 -12.92
CA ILE A 249 20.32 8.73 -13.48
C ILE A 249 21.24 9.83 -12.96
N GLY A 250 21.58 9.79 -11.67
CA GLY A 250 22.26 10.90 -11.03
C GLY A 250 21.34 12.10 -10.74
N SER A 251 20.01 11.94 -10.73
CA SER A 251 19.10 13.08 -10.55
C SER A 251 19.06 13.53 -9.09
N GLU A 252 19.42 14.80 -8.85
CA GLU A 252 19.32 15.43 -7.53
C GLU A 252 17.89 15.41 -6.95
N ALA A 253 16.87 15.42 -7.82
CA ALA A 253 15.47 15.38 -7.41
C ALA A 253 15.14 14.11 -6.59
N ALA A 254 15.91 13.05 -6.75
CA ALA A 254 15.75 11.80 -6.03
C ALA A 254 16.45 11.79 -4.66
N ILE A 255 17.35 12.73 -4.37
CA ILE A 255 18.18 12.72 -3.14
C ILE A 255 17.32 12.71 -1.89
N SER A 256 16.27 13.53 -1.83
CA SER A 256 15.39 13.60 -0.66
C SER A 256 14.71 12.26 -0.39
N ALA A 257 14.08 11.68 -1.42
CA ALA A 257 13.39 10.39 -1.32
C ALA A 257 14.35 9.24 -0.98
N LEU A 258 15.53 9.20 -1.60
CA LEU A 258 16.58 8.22 -1.29
C LEU A 258 17.11 8.40 0.14
N THR A 259 17.28 9.64 0.60
CA THR A 259 17.75 9.92 1.97
C THR A 259 16.73 9.45 3.00
N GLN A 260 15.44 9.71 2.78
CA GLN A 260 14.37 9.19 3.63
C GLN A 260 14.39 7.65 3.64
N ALA A 261 14.57 7.04 2.47
CA ALA A 261 14.63 5.60 2.32
C ALA A 261 15.93 4.96 2.88
N LEU A 262 16.92 5.73 3.37
CA LEU A 262 18.03 5.14 4.16
C LEU A 262 17.53 4.45 5.43
N GLN A 263 16.31 4.76 5.87
CA GLN A 263 15.63 4.07 6.97
C GLN A 263 14.84 2.83 6.50
N ASP A 264 14.91 2.44 5.22
CA ASP A 264 14.24 1.25 4.69
C ASP A 264 14.61 0.02 5.51
N GLU A 265 13.65 -0.83 5.86
CA GLU A 265 13.87 -2.02 6.68
C GLU A 265 14.80 -3.07 6.03
N SER A 266 14.83 -3.15 4.70
CA SER A 266 15.70 -4.06 3.97
C SER A 266 17.13 -3.54 3.97
N ARG A 267 18.03 -4.29 4.62
CA ARG A 267 19.48 -4.01 4.58
C ARG A 267 19.99 -3.89 3.16
N ASP A 268 19.50 -4.72 2.24
CA ASP A 268 19.92 -4.70 0.84
C ASP A 268 19.44 -3.44 0.13
N VAL A 269 18.22 -2.98 0.42
CA VAL A 269 17.71 -1.70 -0.08
C VAL A 269 18.54 -0.55 0.50
N ARG A 270 18.79 -0.49 1.81
CA ARG A 270 19.65 0.55 2.42
C ARG A 270 21.05 0.59 1.80
N LEU A 271 21.67 -0.57 1.56
CA LEU A 271 22.98 -0.66 0.91
C LEU A 271 22.93 -0.11 -0.53
N ARG A 272 21.89 -0.45 -1.29
CA ARG A 272 21.68 0.09 -2.64
C ARG A 272 21.42 1.59 -2.63
N ILE A 273 20.65 2.10 -1.66
CA ILE A 273 20.36 3.52 -1.50
C ILE A 273 21.64 4.28 -1.19
N THR A 274 22.46 3.76 -0.27
CA THR A 274 23.77 4.33 0.04
C THR A 274 24.64 4.44 -1.22
N ARG A 275 24.65 3.41 -2.06
CA ARG A 275 25.37 3.41 -3.35
C ARG A 275 24.76 4.40 -4.35
N ALA A 276 23.44 4.49 -4.42
CA ALA A 276 22.73 5.40 -5.31
C ALA A 276 23.03 6.87 -4.95
N LEU A 277 22.93 7.23 -3.67
CA LEU A 277 23.30 8.56 -3.16
C LEU A 277 24.77 8.89 -3.43
N ALA A 278 25.68 7.93 -3.24
CA ALA A 278 27.08 8.12 -3.56
C ALA A 278 27.32 8.36 -5.06
N ARG A 279 26.60 7.66 -5.93
CA ARG A 279 26.68 7.87 -7.40
C ARG A 279 26.16 9.25 -7.79
N ILE A 280 25.00 9.66 -7.28
CA ILE A 280 24.43 10.99 -7.57
C ILE A 280 25.45 12.09 -7.22
N ARG A 281 26.00 12.06 -6.00
CA ARG A 281 27.01 13.04 -5.55
C ARG A 281 28.33 13.02 -6.34
N LEU A 282 28.67 11.91 -6.98
CA LEU A 282 29.85 11.82 -7.84
C LEU A 282 29.58 12.43 -9.23
N VAL A 283 28.34 12.35 -9.73
CA VAL A 283 27.93 13.00 -10.98
C VAL A 283 27.92 14.52 -10.83
N ASP A 284 27.52 15.05 -9.66
CA ASP A 284 27.54 16.49 -9.37
C ASP A 284 28.96 17.08 -9.25
N ALA A 285 29.98 16.24 -9.07
CA ALA A 285 31.37 16.65 -8.82
C ALA A 285 32.25 16.71 -10.09
N VAL A 286 31.70 16.37 -11.26
CA VAL A 286 32.39 16.33 -12.57
C VAL A 286 31.82 17.38 -13.50
#